data_AF-A0AA36JAZ5-F1
#
_entry.id   AF-A0AA36JAZ5-F1
#
_cell.length_a   1.000
_cell.length_b   1.000
_cell.length_c   1.000
_cell.angle_alpha   90.00
_cell.angle_beta   90.00
_cell.angle_gamma   90.00
#
_symmetry.space_group_name_H-M   'P 1'
#
loop_
_entity.id
_entity.type
_entity.pdbx_description
1 polymer ?
#
loop_
_entity_poly.entity_id
_entity_poly.type
_entity_poly.pdbx_seq_one_letter_code
_entity_poly.pdbx_strand_id
1 'polypeptide(L)'
;MTLSLPRAGTPVPLALPRHAQAKSRSSAQSMRFLATSASATAGLLAATSARRRCRMMAAFDAPRTSIEEAKELSQPDRQEALVKTGNTGRKILGADKTVEQVVPEELLSSDVGKELKVAMESMVEVLHMLCLGTLILEDNKDKSTVGLHGFALEEKYICKGKDGTDTTMPAAAATAFVMKQLLDHFPDDPVMCDEDGELLQDEAFGSTVAEFLQTYGFVDCEKDQVDAWHRHCNTYEDEEKPSRYWVFTPVDSKKEFRDAKQFCCTLCLMQDNKPVMSVVGCPMLAFDHPSRSTSHPSGSAIFYAVEGKGAFTQCVIMEREMGVYMGRYGMKGKSLKLNVSEKIRRGNDGLYDMLGTEQLRISQHSRMRQDIFLDSERIAKLLGSEFAKFHFIDNSIKYCWLARGDEDISWTITQGLYDDTFTLRTTEHAAGALVAQESGAEVADMDGKDIEWSGRVLSNRGFFATDGQKVPKSAIVKAAKDATATSQTLYEQRCEKRKEKAQMLRKIFENMASLAETEEERKGAEVVRMRGLEMLDNDEEMMKLTQESMNRGVPILGEPPKPDEDALEGPLPYTPIKSD
;
A
#
# COMPACT_ATOMS: atom_id res chain seq x y z
N MET A 1 -29.99 -61.52 17.15
CA MET A 1 -28.57 -61.93 17.17
C MET A 1 -27.73 -60.67 17.33
N THR A 2 -27.09 -60.58 18.49
CA THR A 2 -26.18 -59.53 18.98
C THR A 2 -24.78 -59.66 18.39
N LEU A 3 -24.06 -58.53 18.26
CA LEU A 3 -22.60 -58.28 18.42
C LEU A 3 -22.22 -57.10 17.50
N SER A 4 -21.41 -56.08 17.84
CA SER A 4 -20.83 -55.56 19.10
C SER A 4 -20.01 -54.32 18.70
N LEU A 5 -20.15 -53.22 19.43
CA LEU A 5 -19.34 -51.99 19.31
C LEU A 5 -17.91 -52.22 19.84
N PRO A 6 -16.86 -51.58 19.27
CA PRO A 6 -15.54 -51.54 19.91
C PRO A 6 -15.47 -50.47 21.00
N ARG A 7 -14.74 -50.85 22.06
CA ARG A 7 -14.57 -50.17 23.35
C ARG A 7 -13.79 -48.85 23.28
N ALA A 8 -14.15 -47.96 24.19
CA ALA A 8 -13.39 -46.81 24.63
C ALA A 8 -11.99 -47.19 25.15
N GLY A 9 -10.97 -46.55 24.58
CA GLY A 9 -9.59 -46.54 25.09
C GLY A 9 -9.38 -45.34 26.02
N THR A 10 -8.71 -45.61 27.13
CA THR A 10 -8.36 -44.76 28.26
C THR A 10 -7.68 -43.43 27.91
N PRO A 11 -7.86 -42.36 28.73
CA PRO A 11 -7.23 -41.07 28.54
C PRO A 11 -5.75 -41.10 28.92
N VAL A 12 -4.89 -40.59 28.03
CA VAL A 12 -3.48 -40.29 28.30
C VAL A 12 -3.41 -39.00 29.13
N PRO A 13 -2.75 -38.96 30.30
CA PRO A 13 -2.62 -37.72 31.06
C PRO A 13 -1.55 -36.83 30.42
N LEU A 14 -1.95 -35.64 29.97
CA LEU A 14 -1.06 -34.51 29.68
C LEU A 14 -0.43 -34.05 31.00
N ALA A 15 0.82 -34.44 31.22
CA ALA A 15 1.64 -33.95 32.32
C ALA A 15 2.04 -32.49 32.05
N LEU A 16 1.43 -31.57 32.82
CA LEU A 16 1.91 -30.20 32.99
C LEU A 16 3.29 -30.21 33.67
N PRO A 17 4.32 -29.52 33.16
CA PRO A 17 5.56 -29.33 33.89
C PRO A 17 5.31 -28.42 35.10
N ARG A 18 5.61 -28.96 36.28
CA ARG A 18 5.60 -28.26 37.57
C ARG A 18 6.66 -27.15 37.61
N HIS A 19 6.28 -26.05 38.26
CA HIS A 19 7.14 -24.99 38.78
C HIS A 19 8.52 -25.51 39.24
N ALA A 20 9.57 -25.05 38.58
CA ALA A 20 10.92 -25.10 39.11
C ALA A 20 11.23 -23.78 39.84
N GLN A 21 11.42 -23.87 41.15
CA GLN A 21 11.97 -22.81 41.99
C GLN A 21 13.37 -22.44 41.49
N ALA A 22 13.54 -21.19 41.04
CA ALA A 22 14.86 -20.64 40.75
C ALA A 22 15.51 -20.17 42.06
N LYS A 23 16.48 -20.95 42.56
CA LYS A 23 17.45 -20.49 43.55
C LYS A 23 18.61 -19.78 42.83
N SER A 24 18.93 -18.60 43.34
CA SER A 24 20.02 -17.70 43.01
C SER A 24 21.38 -18.38 42.73
N ARG A 25 21.97 -18.12 41.55
CA ARG A 25 23.43 -18.21 41.32
C ARG A 25 23.93 -17.14 40.34
N SER A 26 24.88 -16.37 40.88
CA SER A 26 25.90 -15.43 40.37
C SER A 26 25.82 -14.73 38.99
N SER A 27 26.05 -13.43 39.08
CA SER A 27 26.09 -12.35 38.09
C SER A 27 27.32 -12.33 37.14
N ALA A 28 28.00 -13.45 36.91
CA ALA A 28 29.20 -13.49 36.06
C ALA A 28 28.98 -14.15 34.68
N GLN A 29 27.81 -14.74 34.41
CA GLN A 29 27.48 -15.32 33.09
C GLN A 29 26.66 -14.39 32.16
N SER A 30 26.10 -13.29 32.67
CA SER A 30 25.24 -12.38 31.87
C SER A 30 26.03 -11.44 30.93
N MET A 31 27.30 -11.10 31.22
CA MET A 31 28.09 -10.21 30.35
C MET A 31 28.68 -10.89 29.10
N ARG A 32 28.83 -12.23 29.08
CA ARG A 32 29.26 -12.94 27.86
C ARG A 32 28.12 -13.23 26.89
N PHE A 33 26.87 -13.22 27.35
CA PHE A 33 25.67 -13.39 26.51
C PHE A 33 25.29 -12.11 25.73
N LEU A 34 25.62 -10.92 26.25
CA LEU A 34 25.32 -9.64 25.59
C LEU A 34 26.28 -9.32 24.42
N ALA A 35 27.53 -9.78 24.49
CA ALA A 35 28.48 -9.63 23.37
C ALA A 35 28.22 -10.64 22.23
N THR A 36 27.69 -11.82 22.55
CA THR A 36 27.28 -12.81 21.53
C THR A 36 25.91 -12.53 20.94
N SER A 37 25.00 -11.85 21.66
CA SER A 37 23.70 -11.44 21.10
C SER A 37 23.84 -10.30 20.08
N ALA A 38 24.75 -9.34 20.26
CA ALA A 38 24.96 -8.26 19.28
C ALA A 38 25.49 -8.79 17.93
N SER A 39 26.42 -9.75 17.95
CA SER A 39 26.95 -10.40 16.75
C SER A 39 25.94 -11.36 16.09
N ALA A 40 25.13 -12.07 16.89
CA ALA A 40 24.05 -12.92 16.38
C ALA A 40 22.90 -12.09 15.76
N THR A 41 22.63 -10.88 16.25
CA THR A 41 21.59 -9.99 15.71
C THR A 41 22.03 -9.34 14.40
N ALA A 42 23.31 -8.96 14.27
CA ALA A 42 23.91 -8.52 13.01
C ALA A 42 23.94 -9.63 11.96
N GLY A 43 24.25 -10.87 12.37
CA GLY A 43 24.18 -12.06 11.51
C GLY A 43 22.75 -12.42 11.06
N LEU A 44 21.74 -12.23 11.92
CA LEU A 44 20.33 -12.44 11.58
C LEU A 44 19.78 -11.36 10.63
N LEU A 45 20.20 -10.11 10.79
CA LEU A 45 19.86 -8.99 9.91
C LEU A 45 20.52 -9.15 8.52
N ALA A 46 21.76 -9.62 8.47
CA ALA A 46 22.43 -9.97 7.22
C ALA A 46 21.79 -11.20 6.54
N ALA A 47 21.38 -12.22 7.31
CA ALA A 47 20.71 -13.40 6.77
C ALA A 47 19.26 -13.12 6.32
N THR A 48 18.57 -12.17 6.93
CA THR A 48 17.23 -11.72 6.52
C THR A 48 17.28 -10.81 5.30
N SER A 49 18.29 -9.94 5.16
CA SER A 49 18.52 -9.17 3.92
C SER A 49 18.97 -10.06 2.75
N ALA A 50 19.76 -11.10 3.00
CA ALA A 50 20.13 -12.11 2.00
C ALA A 50 18.94 -13.00 1.59
N ARG A 51 18.06 -13.38 2.54
CA ARG A 51 16.81 -14.11 2.24
C ARG A 51 15.76 -13.23 1.52
N ARG A 52 15.72 -11.92 1.80
CA ARG A 52 14.90 -10.96 1.03
C ARG A 52 15.41 -10.81 -0.40
N ARG A 53 16.74 -10.71 -0.59
CA ARG A 53 17.37 -10.75 -1.92
C ARG A 53 17.10 -12.04 -2.69
N CYS A 54 17.15 -13.20 -2.03
CA CYS A 54 16.83 -14.49 -2.66
C CYS A 54 15.35 -14.65 -3.04
N ARG A 55 14.40 -14.08 -2.26
CA ARG A 55 12.97 -14.15 -2.61
C ARG A 55 12.58 -13.23 -3.76
N MET A 56 13.24 -12.08 -3.88
CA MET A 56 13.03 -11.18 -5.02
C MET A 56 13.70 -11.73 -6.30
N MET A 57 14.83 -12.43 -6.17
CA MET A 57 15.50 -13.11 -7.29
C MET A 57 14.83 -14.42 -7.73
N ALA A 58 14.14 -15.14 -6.83
CA ALA A 58 13.45 -16.38 -7.19
C ALA A 58 12.21 -16.19 -8.08
N ALA A 59 11.73 -14.95 -8.26
CA ALA A 59 10.67 -14.63 -9.22
C ALA A 59 11.16 -14.44 -10.66
N PHE A 60 12.48 -14.55 -10.91
CA PHE A 60 13.11 -14.36 -12.21
C PHE A 60 13.91 -15.60 -12.61
N ASP A 61 13.24 -16.69 -13.00
CA ASP A 61 13.88 -17.84 -13.61
C ASP A 61 14.13 -17.58 -15.11
N ALA A 62 15.34 -17.13 -15.44
CA ALA A 62 15.93 -17.12 -16.78
C ALA A 62 17.46 -17.30 -16.67
N PRO A 63 18.15 -17.78 -17.72
CA PRO A 63 19.38 -18.56 -17.59
C PRO A 63 20.52 -17.78 -16.95
N ARG A 64 21.19 -18.45 -16.01
CA ARG A 64 22.30 -17.97 -15.20
C ARG A 64 23.51 -17.53 -16.05
N THR A 65 23.62 -16.24 -16.34
CA THR A 65 24.93 -15.58 -16.28
C THR A 65 25.28 -15.45 -14.79
N SER A 66 26.48 -15.91 -14.43
CA SER A 66 26.86 -16.07 -13.02
C SER A 66 26.86 -14.72 -12.32
N ILE A 67 26.25 -14.68 -11.13
CA ILE A 67 26.17 -13.54 -10.21
C ILE A 67 27.57 -12.96 -9.86
N GLU A 68 28.64 -13.69 -10.17
CA GLU A 68 30.02 -13.26 -9.99
C GLU A 68 30.46 -12.22 -11.05
N GLU A 69 30.03 -12.33 -12.31
CA GLU A 69 30.39 -11.36 -13.36
C GLU A 69 29.70 -10.00 -13.14
N ALA A 70 28.49 -9.98 -12.56
CA ALA A 70 27.77 -8.74 -12.25
C ALA A 70 28.31 -8.00 -11.00
N LYS A 71 29.12 -8.68 -10.18
CA LYS A 71 29.77 -8.11 -8.98
C LYS A 71 31.10 -7.43 -9.29
N GLU A 72 31.68 -7.66 -10.47
CA GLU A 72 32.97 -7.08 -10.87
C GLU A 72 32.85 -5.74 -11.61
N LEU A 73 31.63 -5.30 -11.97
CA LEU A 73 31.40 -3.96 -12.54
C LEU A 73 31.48 -2.90 -11.45
N SER A 74 32.43 -1.98 -11.59
CA SER A 74 32.60 -0.85 -10.66
C SER A 74 31.45 0.15 -10.79
N GLN A 75 31.13 0.90 -9.73
CA GLN A 75 30.11 1.96 -9.73
C GLN A 75 30.18 2.92 -10.95
N PRO A 76 31.36 3.40 -11.37
CA PRO A 76 31.45 4.27 -12.55
C PRO A 76 31.05 3.57 -13.85
N ASP A 77 31.26 2.25 -13.99
CA ASP A 77 30.88 1.51 -15.20
C ASP A 77 29.34 1.36 -15.33
N ARG A 78 28.62 1.33 -14.20
CA ARG A 78 27.14 1.35 -14.19
C ARG A 78 26.58 2.71 -14.58
N GLN A 79 27.21 3.79 -14.10
CA GLN A 79 26.87 5.16 -14.47
C GLN A 79 27.21 5.42 -15.95
N GLU A 80 28.35 4.93 -16.42
CA GLU A 80 28.79 5.06 -17.81
C GLU A 80 27.93 4.23 -18.78
N ALA A 81 27.40 3.07 -18.35
CA ALA A 81 26.41 2.31 -19.11
C ALA A 81 25.06 3.04 -19.23
N LEU A 82 24.63 3.74 -18.17
CA LEU A 82 23.46 4.63 -18.17
C LEU A 82 23.68 5.91 -19.01
N VAL A 83 24.92 6.42 -19.10
CA VAL A 83 25.25 7.61 -19.89
C VAL A 83 25.47 7.26 -21.37
N LYS A 84 26.12 6.12 -21.70
CA LYS A 84 26.31 5.66 -23.08
C LYS A 84 25.00 5.36 -23.81
N THR A 85 23.94 5.02 -23.06
CA THR A 85 22.60 4.82 -23.60
C THR A 85 21.89 6.12 -24.00
N GLY A 86 22.34 7.29 -23.51
CA GLY A 86 21.78 8.60 -23.85
C GLY A 86 22.21 9.18 -25.20
N ASN A 87 23.27 8.65 -25.83
CA ASN A 87 23.93 9.32 -26.98
C ASN A 87 23.52 8.79 -28.37
N THR A 88 22.46 7.99 -28.46
CA THR A 88 21.87 7.59 -29.74
C THR A 88 20.48 8.17 -29.82
N GLY A 89 20.20 8.96 -30.87
CA GLY A 89 18.88 9.54 -31.11
C GLY A 89 17.78 8.48 -31.02
N ARG A 90 17.09 8.45 -29.88
CA ARG A 90 16.08 7.44 -29.56
C ARG A 90 14.75 7.89 -30.13
N LYS A 91 14.45 7.41 -31.34
CA LYS A 91 13.05 7.21 -31.74
C LYS A 91 12.42 6.28 -30.71
N ILE A 92 11.29 6.74 -30.17
CA ILE A 92 10.29 5.95 -29.43
C ILE A 92 10.10 4.61 -30.17
N LEU A 93 9.97 3.51 -29.41
CA LEU A 93 9.86 2.09 -29.84
C LEU A 93 11.17 1.29 -29.79
N GLY A 94 11.66 1.03 -28.58
CA GLY A 94 12.22 -0.29 -28.25
C GLY A 94 11.10 -1.11 -27.62
N ALA A 95 10.17 -1.60 -28.44
CA ALA A 95 9.10 -2.47 -28.01
C ALA A 95 9.01 -3.61 -29.03
N ASP A 96 8.92 -4.86 -28.57
CA ASP A 96 8.53 -5.95 -29.47
C ASP A 96 7.12 -5.68 -30.05
N LYS A 97 6.27 -4.89 -29.38
CA LYS A 97 4.93 -4.52 -29.86
C LYS A 97 4.41 -3.13 -29.44
N THR A 98 3.65 -2.48 -30.33
CA THR A 98 2.92 -1.23 -30.07
C THR A 98 1.55 -1.48 -29.40
N VAL A 99 0.88 -0.42 -28.90
CA VAL A 99 -0.46 -0.54 -28.32
C VAL A 99 -1.46 -1.12 -29.32
N GLU A 100 -1.38 -0.71 -30.58
CA GLU A 100 -2.22 -1.21 -31.67
C GLU A 100 -2.02 -2.70 -31.95
N GLN A 101 -0.86 -3.25 -31.60
CA GLN A 101 -0.56 -4.67 -31.83
C GLN A 101 -0.98 -5.57 -30.66
N VAL A 102 -1.22 -5.00 -29.47
CA VAL A 102 -1.55 -5.76 -28.26
C VAL A 102 -2.99 -5.57 -27.78
N VAL A 103 -3.53 -4.36 -27.94
CA VAL A 103 -4.90 -4.02 -27.56
C VAL A 103 -5.87 -4.45 -28.67
N PRO A 104 -7.00 -5.08 -28.34
CA PRO A 104 -8.04 -5.41 -29.32
C PRO A 104 -8.49 -4.21 -30.17
N GLU A 105 -8.59 -4.40 -31.48
CA GLU A 105 -8.98 -3.36 -32.45
C GLU A 105 -10.37 -2.77 -32.15
N GLU A 106 -11.28 -3.57 -31.60
CA GLU A 106 -12.63 -3.15 -31.18
C GLU A 106 -12.63 -2.10 -30.05
N LEU A 107 -11.57 -2.08 -29.22
CA LEU A 107 -11.39 -1.08 -28.17
C LEU A 107 -10.80 0.21 -28.74
N LEU A 108 -9.83 0.09 -29.65
CA LEU A 108 -9.17 1.25 -30.27
C LEU A 108 -10.05 1.97 -31.30
N SER A 109 -11.03 1.27 -31.87
CA SER A 109 -12.07 1.84 -32.74
C SER A 109 -13.28 2.39 -31.97
N SER A 110 -13.27 2.33 -30.63
CA SER A 110 -14.33 2.89 -29.79
C SER A 110 -14.26 4.41 -29.67
N ASP A 111 -15.31 5.00 -29.11
CA ASP A 111 -15.38 6.44 -28.83
C ASP A 111 -14.26 6.94 -27.90
N VAL A 112 -13.75 6.05 -27.03
CA VAL A 112 -12.62 6.31 -26.11
C VAL A 112 -11.31 5.67 -26.57
N GLY A 113 -11.22 5.24 -27.83
CA GLY A 113 -10.08 4.49 -28.36
C GLY A 113 -8.78 5.30 -28.41
N LYS A 114 -8.88 6.62 -28.66
CA LYS A 114 -7.72 7.53 -28.64
C LYS A 114 -7.21 7.72 -27.22
N GLU A 115 -8.11 7.91 -26.28
CA GLU A 115 -7.86 8.05 -24.85
C GLU A 115 -7.20 6.79 -24.29
N LEU A 116 -7.73 5.61 -24.62
CA LEU A 116 -7.17 4.33 -24.21
C LEU A 116 -5.74 4.17 -24.73
N LYS A 117 -5.49 4.56 -25.99
CA LYS A 117 -4.14 4.50 -26.56
C LYS A 117 -3.15 5.36 -25.78
N VAL A 118 -3.46 6.63 -25.58
CA VAL A 118 -2.60 7.57 -24.83
C VAL A 118 -2.39 7.10 -23.39
N ALA A 119 -3.45 6.61 -22.73
CA ALA A 119 -3.38 6.10 -21.37
C ALA A 119 -2.48 4.86 -21.25
N MET A 120 -2.58 3.92 -22.20
CA MET A 120 -1.75 2.71 -22.24
C MET A 120 -0.27 3.04 -22.51
N GLU A 121 0.01 3.89 -23.50
CA GLU A 121 1.38 4.34 -23.80
C GLU A 121 2.01 5.05 -22.59
N SER A 122 1.24 5.94 -21.96
CA SER A 122 1.68 6.67 -20.77
C SER A 122 1.97 5.73 -19.59
N MET A 123 1.11 4.74 -19.37
CA MET A 123 1.24 3.82 -18.23
C MET A 123 2.48 2.92 -18.32
N VAL A 124 2.92 2.54 -19.53
CA VAL A 124 4.16 1.77 -19.71
C VAL A 124 5.38 2.57 -19.24
N GLU A 125 5.45 3.86 -19.60
CA GLU A 125 6.52 4.74 -19.14
C GLU A 125 6.43 5.03 -17.64
N VAL A 126 5.22 5.22 -17.11
CA VAL A 126 5.03 5.41 -15.66
C VAL A 126 5.49 4.19 -14.87
N LEU A 127 5.21 2.98 -15.34
CA LEU A 127 5.74 1.74 -14.74
C LEU A 127 7.27 1.75 -14.69
N HIS A 128 7.90 2.17 -15.78
CA HIS A 128 9.35 2.32 -15.86
C HIS A 128 9.87 3.35 -14.84
N MET A 129 9.28 4.55 -14.81
CA MET A 129 9.64 5.61 -13.86
C MET A 129 9.52 5.15 -12.42
N LEU A 130 8.40 4.53 -12.04
CA LEU A 130 8.15 4.11 -10.66
C LEU A 130 9.09 2.98 -10.23
N CYS A 131 9.40 2.03 -11.11
CA CYS A 131 10.41 1.01 -10.84
C CYS A 131 11.82 1.59 -10.64
N LEU A 132 12.25 2.52 -11.50
CA LEU A 132 13.52 3.24 -11.31
C LEU A 132 13.52 4.02 -10.00
N GLY A 133 12.40 4.69 -9.71
CA GLY A 133 12.18 5.41 -8.47
C GLY A 133 12.34 4.53 -7.24
N THR A 134 11.75 3.33 -7.24
CA THR A 134 11.94 2.35 -6.16
C THR A 134 13.41 1.99 -5.98
N LEU A 135 14.15 1.72 -7.06
CA LEU A 135 15.59 1.42 -6.98
C LEU A 135 16.42 2.57 -6.40
N ILE A 136 16.13 3.81 -6.81
CA ILE A 136 16.82 5.01 -6.29
C ILE A 136 16.53 5.18 -4.80
N LEU A 137 15.26 5.01 -4.38
CA LEU A 137 14.87 5.13 -2.98
C LEU A 137 15.48 4.01 -2.12
N GLU A 138 15.56 2.78 -2.63
CA GLU A 138 16.23 1.66 -1.94
C GLU A 138 17.73 1.88 -1.77
N ASP A 139 18.45 2.30 -2.82
CA ASP A 139 19.90 2.58 -2.75
C ASP A 139 20.21 3.68 -1.72
N ASN A 140 19.36 4.69 -1.62
CA ASN A 140 19.51 5.77 -0.65
C ASN A 140 19.16 5.33 0.79
N LYS A 141 18.23 4.38 0.96
CA LYS A 141 17.94 3.76 2.27
C LYS A 141 19.08 2.87 2.77
N ASP A 142 19.76 2.17 1.87
CA ASP A 142 20.93 1.37 2.26
C ASP A 142 22.09 2.28 2.70
N LYS A 143 22.29 3.42 2.04
CA LYS A 143 23.28 4.44 2.44
C LYS A 143 22.92 5.12 3.77
N SER A 144 21.64 5.36 4.03
CA SER A 144 21.16 5.96 5.29
C SER A 144 21.37 5.04 6.51
N THR A 145 21.33 3.72 6.30
CA THR A 145 21.52 2.73 7.37
C THR A 145 22.99 2.63 7.84
N VAL A 146 23.94 3.15 7.07
CA VAL A 146 25.39 3.06 7.33
C VAL A 146 25.96 4.31 8.03
N GLY A 147 25.20 5.38 8.24
CA GLY A 147 25.66 6.56 9.00
C GLY A 147 24.61 7.64 9.26
N LEU A 148 24.93 8.54 10.20
CA LEU A 148 24.14 9.68 10.75
C LEU A 148 23.47 10.66 9.75
N HIS A 149 23.58 10.44 8.43
CA HIS A 149 23.08 11.31 7.35
C HIS A 149 21.75 10.83 6.74
N GLY A 150 21.11 9.83 7.34
CA GLY A 150 19.95 9.17 6.77
C GLY A 150 18.72 10.05 6.56
N PHE A 151 18.53 11.06 7.40
CA PHE A 151 17.42 12.01 7.30
C PHE A 151 17.58 13.00 6.13
N ALA A 152 18.81 13.42 5.82
CA ALA A 152 19.07 14.43 4.77
C ALA A 152 18.88 13.88 3.34
N LEU A 153 19.01 12.56 3.15
CA LEU A 153 18.77 11.91 1.85
C LEU A 153 17.27 11.72 1.55
N GLU A 154 16.42 11.59 2.57
CA GLU A 154 14.97 11.50 2.37
C GLU A 154 14.37 12.85 1.95
N GLU A 155 14.87 13.97 2.48
CA GLU A 155 14.41 15.33 2.13
C GLU A 155 14.58 15.68 0.64
N LYS A 156 15.60 15.15 -0.05
CA LYS A 156 15.80 15.42 -1.49
C LYS A 156 14.70 14.79 -2.36
N TYR A 157 14.17 13.64 -1.95
CA TYR A 157 13.25 12.84 -2.76
C TYR A 157 11.82 12.81 -2.21
N ILE A 158 11.57 13.49 -1.09
CA ILE A 158 10.26 13.57 -0.44
C ILE A 158 9.94 15.04 -0.21
N CYS A 159 8.80 15.48 -0.72
CA CYS A 159 8.24 16.81 -0.47
C CYS A 159 6.89 16.68 0.22
N LYS A 160 6.50 17.66 1.04
CA LYS A 160 5.17 17.71 1.65
C LYS A 160 4.30 18.68 0.89
N GLY A 161 3.12 18.23 0.48
CA GLY A 161 2.09 19.09 -0.08
C GLY A 161 1.46 20.01 0.96
N LYS A 162 0.60 20.94 0.51
CA LYS A 162 -0.13 21.88 1.39
C LYS A 162 -1.03 21.20 2.40
N ASP A 163 -1.58 20.05 2.05
CA ASP A 163 -2.43 19.22 2.91
C ASP A 163 -1.63 18.41 3.96
N GLY A 164 -0.29 18.54 3.95
CA GLY A 164 0.62 17.83 4.83
C GLY A 164 0.90 16.39 4.39
N THR A 165 0.40 15.95 3.24
CA THR A 165 0.71 14.64 2.70
C THR A 165 2.11 14.59 2.09
N ASP A 166 2.85 13.52 2.37
CA ASP A 166 4.15 13.30 1.76
C ASP A 166 3.97 12.87 0.31
N THR A 167 4.79 13.38 -0.60
CA THR A 167 4.92 12.93 -1.98
C THR A 167 6.36 12.58 -2.28
N THR A 168 6.57 11.60 -3.16
CA THR A 168 7.91 11.17 -3.59
C THR A 168 8.24 11.74 -4.96
N MET A 169 9.52 11.99 -5.22
CA MET A 169 10.01 12.45 -6.52
C MET A 169 9.51 11.57 -7.69
N PRO A 170 9.54 10.22 -7.64
CA PRO A 170 9.03 9.39 -8.73
C PRO A 170 7.53 9.55 -8.96
N ALA A 171 6.74 9.78 -7.90
CA ALA A 171 5.31 10.05 -8.02
C ALA A 171 5.06 11.40 -8.70
N ALA A 172 5.79 12.45 -8.29
CA ALA A 172 5.70 13.77 -8.92
C ALA A 172 6.17 13.75 -10.39
N ALA A 173 7.22 12.99 -10.72
CA ALA A 173 7.69 12.79 -12.08
C ALA A 173 6.63 12.08 -12.95
N ALA A 174 6.03 11.01 -12.44
CA ALA A 174 4.94 10.31 -13.11
C ALA A 174 3.73 11.23 -13.34
N THR A 175 3.38 12.06 -12.36
CA THR A 175 2.33 13.07 -12.48
C THR A 175 2.62 14.08 -13.56
N ALA A 176 3.79 14.73 -13.53
CA ALA A 176 4.17 15.71 -14.55
C ALA A 176 4.17 15.11 -15.96
N PHE A 177 4.66 13.87 -16.10
CA PHE A 177 4.65 13.15 -17.37
C PHE A 177 3.22 12.88 -17.87
N VAL A 178 2.33 12.34 -17.02
CA VAL A 178 0.94 12.06 -17.42
C VAL A 178 0.20 13.36 -17.73
N MET A 179 0.36 14.41 -16.92
CA MET A 179 -0.26 15.71 -17.20
C MET A 179 0.21 16.29 -18.54
N LYS A 180 1.50 16.17 -18.86
CA LYS A 180 2.02 16.55 -20.18
C LYS A 180 1.32 15.77 -21.30
N GLN A 181 1.18 14.45 -21.17
CA GLN A 181 0.52 13.62 -22.18
C GLN A 181 -0.95 13.99 -22.35
N LEU A 182 -1.64 14.29 -21.26
CA LEU A 182 -3.03 14.77 -21.29
C LEU A 182 -3.14 16.15 -21.93
N LEU A 183 -2.27 17.10 -21.59
CA LEU A 183 -2.27 18.42 -22.22
C LEU A 183 -1.97 18.37 -23.74
N ASP A 184 -1.06 17.49 -24.16
CA ASP A 184 -0.69 17.35 -25.58
C ASP A 184 -1.84 16.79 -26.44
N HIS A 185 -2.74 15.99 -25.87
CA HIS A 185 -3.79 15.26 -26.61
C HIS A 185 -5.22 15.71 -26.28
N PHE A 186 -5.46 16.16 -25.05
CA PHE A 186 -6.76 16.52 -24.46
C PHE A 186 -6.65 17.81 -23.61
N PRO A 187 -6.19 18.94 -24.19
CA PRO A 187 -5.86 20.16 -23.43
C PRO A 187 -7.03 20.78 -22.67
N ASP A 188 -8.27 20.50 -23.09
CA ASP A 188 -9.49 21.05 -22.49
C ASP A 188 -10.06 20.16 -21.38
N ASP A 189 -9.57 18.93 -21.22
CA ASP A 189 -10.10 17.99 -20.21
C ASP A 189 -9.50 18.32 -18.83
N PRO A 190 -10.33 18.60 -17.80
CA PRO A 190 -9.85 18.79 -16.43
C PRO A 190 -9.32 17.48 -15.82
N VAL A 191 -8.53 17.60 -14.75
CA VAL A 191 -7.95 16.44 -14.05
C VAL A 191 -8.16 16.52 -12.54
N MET A 192 -8.68 15.44 -11.96
CA MET A 192 -8.68 15.17 -10.52
C MET A 192 -7.46 14.30 -10.19
N CYS A 193 -6.57 14.79 -9.33
CA CYS A 193 -5.34 14.09 -8.95
C CYS A 193 -5.18 14.04 -7.43
N ASP A 194 -4.62 12.95 -6.91
CA ASP A 194 -4.26 12.82 -5.49
C ASP A 194 -3.04 13.68 -5.10
N GLU A 195 -2.32 14.22 -6.09
CA GLU A 195 -1.16 15.10 -5.87
C GLU A 195 -1.53 16.59 -5.82
N ASP A 196 -0.77 17.34 -5.03
CA ASP A 196 -0.87 18.81 -4.95
C ASP A 196 -0.31 19.46 -6.22
N GLY A 197 -1.15 20.17 -6.97
CA GLY A 197 -0.75 20.84 -8.22
C GLY A 197 0.37 21.87 -8.04
N GLU A 198 0.57 22.41 -6.83
CA GLU A 198 1.59 23.40 -6.52
C GLU A 198 2.87 22.82 -5.88
N LEU A 199 2.97 21.49 -5.77
CA LEU A 199 4.10 20.80 -5.12
C LEU A 199 5.47 21.21 -5.68
N LEU A 200 5.55 21.52 -6.98
CA LEU A 200 6.80 21.84 -7.67
C LEU A 200 7.17 23.34 -7.64
N GLN A 201 6.48 24.15 -6.83
CA GLN A 201 6.93 25.50 -6.52
C GLN A 201 8.25 25.51 -5.74
N ASP A 202 8.50 24.47 -4.93
CA ASP A 202 9.80 24.25 -4.31
C ASP A 202 10.88 24.05 -5.39
N GLU A 203 11.85 24.97 -5.43
CA GLU A 203 12.88 25.00 -6.47
C GLU A 203 13.76 23.75 -6.44
N ALA A 204 14.17 23.29 -5.26
CA ALA A 204 15.07 22.16 -5.10
C ALA A 204 14.39 20.84 -5.48
N PHE A 205 13.14 20.65 -5.04
CA PHE A 205 12.36 19.48 -5.37
C PHE A 205 11.96 19.45 -6.85
N GLY A 206 11.46 20.57 -7.38
CA GLY A 206 11.12 20.71 -8.80
C GLY A 206 12.31 20.45 -9.74
N SER A 207 13.50 20.96 -9.38
CA SER A 207 14.73 20.69 -10.13
C SER A 207 15.12 19.22 -10.09
N THR A 208 14.94 18.56 -8.94
CA THR A 208 15.22 17.12 -8.79
C THR A 208 14.28 16.27 -9.66
N VAL A 209 13.00 16.65 -9.76
CA VAL A 209 12.03 15.97 -10.65
C VAL A 209 12.41 16.15 -12.12
N ALA A 210 12.78 17.37 -12.53
CA ALA A 210 13.23 17.64 -13.90
C ALA A 210 14.52 16.88 -14.25
N GLU A 211 15.52 16.90 -13.35
CA GLU A 211 16.77 16.16 -13.50
C GLU A 211 16.51 14.66 -13.67
N PHE A 212 15.56 14.09 -12.91
CA PHE A 212 15.17 12.68 -13.05
C PHE A 212 14.58 12.38 -14.43
N LEU A 213 13.64 13.21 -14.91
CA LEU A 213 13.01 13.03 -16.22
C LEU A 213 14.03 13.13 -17.37
N GLN A 214 14.96 14.09 -17.30
CA GLN A 214 16.03 14.27 -18.28
C GLN A 214 17.06 13.13 -18.25
N THR A 215 17.58 12.79 -17.06
CA THR A 215 18.67 11.82 -16.87
C THR A 215 18.31 10.45 -17.41
N TYR A 216 17.05 10.03 -17.22
CA TYR A 216 16.56 8.74 -17.70
C TYR A 216 15.89 8.82 -19.08
N GLY A 217 15.87 10.01 -19.70
CA GLY A 217 15.42 10.21 -21.08
C GLY A 217 13.92 10.06 -21.29
N PHE A 218 13.11 10.34 -20.26
CA PHE A 218 11.65 10.32 -20.37
C PHE A 218 11.13 11.54 -21.12
N VAL A 219 11.61 12.73 -20.72
CA VAL A 219 11.27 14.01 -21.34
C VAL A 219 12.47 14.93 -21.21
N ASP A 220 12.80 15.62 -22.30
CA ASP A 220 13.73 16.75 -22.26
C ASP A 220 12.96 18.00 -21.82
N CYS A 221 13.18 18.44 -20.58
CA CYS A 221 12.36 19.47 -19.93
C CYS A 221 13.09 20.23 -18.84
N GLU A 222 12.87 21.53 -18.77
CA GLU A 222 13.31 22.37 -17.65
C GLU A 222 12.30 22.34 -16.49
N LYS A 223 12.77 22.69 -15.28
CA LYS A 223 11.94 22.73 -14.07
C LYS A 223 10.62 23.49 -14.27
N ASP A 224 10.67 24.64 -14.94
CA ASP A 224 9.48 25.49 -15.15
C ASP A 224 8.44 24.81 -16.05
N GLN A 225 8.88 23.98 -17.00
CA GLN A 225 7.97 23.20 -17.85
C GLN A 225 7.32 22.08 -17.04
N VAL A 226 8.10 21.37 -16.21
CA VAL A 226 7.58 20.31 -15.33
C VAL A 226 6.54 20.86 -14.37
N ASP A 227 6.83 22.01 -13.75
CA ASP A 227 5.92 22.73 -12.85
C ASP A 227 4.65 23.21 -13.59
N ALA A 228 4.78 23.71 -14.83
CA ALA A 228 3.62 24.07 -15.66
C ALA A 228 2.71 22.87 -15.96
N TRP A 229 3.27 21.69 -16.28
CA TRP A 229 2.48 20.48 -16.48
C TRP A 229 1.83 20.00 -15.17
N HIS A 230 2.57 20.03 -14.06
CA HIS A 230 2.09 19.56 -12.77
C HIS A 230 0.89 20.38 -12.25
N ARG A 231 0.82 21.68 -12.57
CA ARG A 231 -0.33 22.54 -12.26
C ARG A 231 -1.64 22.15 -12.95
N HIS A 232 -1.61 21.24 -13.93
CA HIS A 232 -2.82 20.71 -14.54
C HIS A 232 -3.58 19.72 -13.62
N CYS A 233 -2.96 19.28 -12.52
CA CYS A 233 -3.64 18.59 -11.44
C CYS A 233 -4.68 19.48 -10.77
N ASN A 234 -5.86 18.91 -10.49
CA ASN A 234 -6.92 19.56 -9.71
C ASN A 234 -7.41 20.87 -10.33
N THR A 235 -7.60 20.87 -11.66
CA THR A 235 -7.99 22.04 -12.46
C THR A 235 -9.46 22.44 -12.35
N TYR A 236 -10.24 21.77 -11.50
CA TYR A 236 -11.62 22.12 -11.22
C TYR A 236 -11.97 21.83 -9.75
N GLU A 237 -12.98 22.56 -9.27
CA GLU A 237 -13.56 22.41 -7.94
C GLU A 237 -14.74 21.43 -7.95
N ASP A 238 -14.98 20.75 -6.83
CA ASP A 238 -16.03 19.71 -6.73
C ASP A 238 -17.45 20.24 -7.03
N GLU A 239 -17.66 21.55 -6.95
CA GLU A 239 -18.92 22.24 -7.25
C GLU A 239 -19.22 22.32 -8.75
N GLU A 240 -18.20 22.35 -9.61
CA GLU A 240 -18.34 22.58 -11.05
C GLU A 240 -18.81 21.34 -11.81
N LYS A 241 -18.55 20.13 -11.26
CA LYS A 241 -18.94 18.81 -11.79
C LYS A 241 -18.85 18.72 -13.32
N PRO A 242 -17.63 18.77 -13.89
CA PRO A 242 -17.44 18.72 -15.33
C PRO A 242 -18.05 17.44 -15.92
N SER A 243 -18.63 17.55 -17.12
CA SER A 243 -19.22 16.40 -17.82
C SER A 243 -18.17 15.39 -18.27
N ARG A 244 -16.90 15.80 -18.37
CA ARG A 244 -15.78 14.94 -18.75
C ARG A 244 -14.51 15.42 -18.04
N TYR A 245 -13.76 14.49 -17.45
CA TYR A 245 -12.51 14.76 -16.75
C TYR A 245 -11.70 13.49 -16.55
N TRP A 246 -10.41 13.63 -16.27
CA TRP A 246 -9.52 12.52 -15.90
C TRP A 246 -9.38 12.42 -14.39
N VAL A 247 -9.16 11.19 -13.91
CA VAL A 247 -8.83 10.88 -12.52
C VAL A 247 -7.51 10.13 -12.53
N PHE A 248 -6.50 10.65 -11.83
CA PHE A 248 -5.16 10.09 -11.82
C PHE A 248 -4.61 9.95 -10.40
N THR A 249 -4.03 8.78 -10.11
CA THR A 249 -3.29 8.53 -8.86
C THR A 249 -1.94 7.92 -9.23
N PRO A 250 -0.84 8.69 -9.13
CA PRO A 250 0.48 8.20 -9.55
C PRO A 250 0.95 7.01 -8.72
N VAL A 251 0.67 7.03 -7.40
CA VAL A 251 1.04 5.99 -6.45
C VAL A 251 -0.09 5.84 -5.42
N ASP A 252 -0.90 4.79 -5.59
CA ASP A 252 -2.11 4.48 -4.81
C ASP A 252 -1.81 3.89 -3.42
N SER A 253 -0.79 4.41 -2.73
CA SER A 253 0.03 3.61 -1.82
C SER A 253 1.36 4.27 -1.49
N LYS A 254 1.41 5.54 -1.12
CA LYS A 254 2.70 6.24 -0.88
C LYS A 254 3.56 5.55 0.20
N LYS A 255 2.94 4.99 1.24
CA LYS A 255 3.66 4.23 2.29
C LYS A 255 4.15 2.88 1.78
N GLU A 256 3.32 2.16 1.05
CA GLU A 256 3.68 0.84 0.52
C GLU A 256 4.78 0.97 -0.54
N PHE A 257 4.72 2.02 -1.36
CA PHE A 257 5.77 2.42 -2.28
C PHE A 257 7.09 2.68 -1.57
N ARG A 258 7.09 3.51 -0.51
CA ARG A 258 8.30 3.75 0.29
C ARG A 258 8.85 2.45 0.87
N ASP A 259 7.99 1.53 1.31
CA ASP A 259 8.39 0.25 1.88
C ASP A 259 8.81 -0.81 0.84
N ALA A 260 8.85 -0.45 -0.46
CA ALA A 260 9.06 -1.38 -1.57
C ALA A 260 8.11 -2.59 -1.54
N LYS A 261 6.85 -2.33 -1.17
CA LYS A 261 5.71 -3.27 -1.17
C LYS A 261 4.82 -2.99 -2.37
N GLN A 262 3.84 -3.87 -2.61
CA GLN A 262 2.87 -3.73 -3.70
C GLN A 262 2.20 -2.35 -3.70
N PHE A 263 2.26 -1.66 -4.84
CA PHE A 263 1.57 -0.41 -5.13
C PHE A 263 1.12 -0.44 -6.59
N CYS A 264 0.18 0.43 -6.94
CA CYS A 264 -0.25 0.63 -8.33
C CYS A 264 -0.35 2.12 -8.66
N CYS A 265 -0.40 2.39 -9.96
CA CYS A 265 -0.72 3.67 -10.56
C CYS A 265 -2.07 3.54 -11.27
N THR A 266 -2.94 4.52 -11.15
CA THR A 266 -4.28 4.48 -11.77
C THR A 266 -4.53 5.71 -12.63
N LEU A 267 -5.13 5.50 -13.79
CA LEU A 267 -5.63 6.55 -14.67
C LEU A 267 -7.02 6.15 -15.16
N CYS A 268 -7.99 7.04 -15.03
CA CYS A 268 -9.38 6.79 -15.38
C CYS A 268 -9.98 8.01 -16.08
N LEU A 269 -10.73 7.78 -17.15
CA LEU A 269 -11.54 8.79 -17.79
C LEU A 269 -12.95 8.71 -17.22
N MET A 270 -13.48 9.86 -16.82
CA MET A 270 -14.83 10.03 -16.31
C MET A 270 -15.68 10.78 -17.33
N GLN A 271 -16.90 10.31 -17.57
CA GLN A 271 -17.93 11.02 -18.33
C GLN A 271 -19.24 10.98 -17.55
N ASP A 272 -19.90 12.14 -17.41
CA ASP A 272 -21.13 12.32 -16.64
C ASP A 272 -21.08 11.69 -15.23
N ASN A 273 -19.95 11.87 -14.55
CA ASN A 273 -19.63 11.27 -13.25
C ASN A 273 -19.71 9.72 -13.25
N LYS A 274 -19.26 9.08 -14.32
CA LYS A 274 -19.09 7.62 -14.41
C LYS A 274 -17.76 7.27 -15.04
N PRO A 275 -17.07 6.22 -14.56
CA PRO A 275 -15.84 5.75 -15.18
C PRO A 275 -16.17 5.06 -16.50
N VAL A 276 -15.60 5.53 -17.61
CA VAL A 276 -15.85 4.98 -18.96
C VAL A 276 -14.66 4.23 -19.54
N MET A 277 -13.44 4.56 -19.08
CA MET A 277 -12.20 3.88 -19.45
C MET A 277 -11.21 3.98 -18.29
N SER A 278 -10.47 2.91 -18.02
CA SER A 278 -9.43 2.93 -17.00
C SER A 278 -8.22 2.09 -17.36
N VAL A 279 -7.07 2.49 -16.80
CA VAL A 279 -5.80 1.78 -16.85
C VAL A 279 -5.20 1.76 -15.43
N VAL A 280 -4.84 0.58 -14.94
CA VAL A 280 -4.21 0.34 -13.64
C VAL A 280 -2.88 -0.36 -13.88
N GLY A 281 -1.79 0.37 -13.65
CA GLY A 281 -0.43 -0.14 -13.75
C GLY A 281 0.05 -0.76 -12.44
N CYS A 282 0.51 -2.02 -12.49
CA CYS A 282 0.92 -2.79 -11.31
C CYS A 282 2.39 -3.25 -11.46
N PRO A 283 3.39 -2.41 -11.13
CA PRO A 283 4.79 -2.69 -11.44
C PRO A 283 5.34 -3.94 -10.75
N MET A 284 4.87 -4.24 -9.54
CA MET A 284 5.30 -5.38 -8.74
C MET A 284 4.36 -6.59 -8.79
N LEU A 285 3.25 -6.50 -9.52
CA LEU A 285 2.35 -7.64 -9.70
C LEU A 285 2.80 -8.45 -10.91
N ALA A 286 3.08 -9.73 -10.69
CA ALA A 286 3.34 -10.66 -11.79
C ALA A 286 2.13 -10.71 -12.74
N PHE A 287 2.40 -10.55 -14.03
CA PHE A 287 1.42 -10.59 -15.12
C PHE A 287 0.48 -11.78 -14.97
N ASP A 288 1.05 -12.98 -14.84
CA ASP A 288 0.30 -14.20 -14.67
C ASP A 288 0.41 -14.74 -13.24
N HIS A 289 -0.65 -15.42 -12.80
CA HIS A 289 -0.64 -16.09 -11.51
C HIS A 289 0.15 -17.41 -11.64
N PRO A 290 1.17 -17.66 -10.80
CA PRO A 290 2.06 -18.82 -10.94
C PRO A 290 1.39 -20.19 -10.94
N SER A 291 0.14 -20.29 -10.47
CA SER A 291 -0.64 -21.53 -10.45
C SER A 291 -1.56 -21.73 -11.65
N ARG A 292 -1.57 -20.83 -12.65
CA ARG A 292 -2.26 -21.10 -13.91
C ARG A 292 -1.58 -22.25 -14.65
N SER A 293 -2.38 -23.06 -15.33
CA SER A 293 -1.89 -24.24 -16.06
C SER A 293 -1.18 -23.89 -17.37
N THR A 294 -1.38 -22.68 -17.88
CA THR A 294 -0.76 -22.17 -19.11
C THR A 294 0.43 -21.29 -18.76
N SER A 295 1.59 -21.55 -19.40
CA SER A 295 2.75 -20.68 -19.24
C SER A 295 2.52 -19.36 -19.98
N HIS A 296 2.47 -18.27 -19.23
CA HIS A 296 2.43 -16.90 -19.76
C HIS A 296 3.80 -16.22 -19.59
N PRO A 297 4.07 -15.11 -20.31
CA PRO A 297 5.31 -14.36 -20.16
C PRO A 297 5.47 -13.83 -18.73
N SER A 298 6.70 -13.90 -18.21
CA SER A 298 7.08 -13.24 -16.96
C SER A 298 7.22 -11.73 -17.20
N GLY A 299 6.54 -10.93 -16.37
CA GLY A 299 6.58 -9.46 -16.45
C GLY A 299 5.64 -8.83 -15.45
N SER A 300 5.55 -7.51 -15.48
CA SER A 300 4.59 -6.72 -14.71
C SER A 300 3.24 -6.67 -15.44
N ALA A 301 2.18 -6.38 -14.70
CA ALA A 301 0.82 -6.32 -15.24
C ALA A 301 0.36 -4.87 -15.41
N ILE A 302 -0.30 -4.59 -16.55
CA ILE A 302 -1.24 -3.48 -16.67
C ILE A 302 -2.64 -4.09 -16.80
N PHE A 303 -3.60 -3.57 -16.06
CA PHE A 303 -5.03 -3.88 -16.21
C PHE A 303 -5.72 -2.69 -16.85
N TYR A 304 -6.69 -2.94 -17.72
CA TYR A 304 -7.45 -1.86 -18.33
C TYR A 304 -8.85 -2.33 -18.68
N ALA A 305 -9.78 -1.38 -18.76
CA ALA A 305 -11.18 -1.65 -19.05
C ALA A 305 -11.81 -0.49 -19.82
N VAL A 306 -12.82 -0.80 -20.62
CA VAL A 306 -13.67 0.16 -21.32
C VAL A 306 -15.12 -0.25 -21.07
N GLU A 307 -15.95 0.70 -20.69
CA GLU A 307 -17.36 0.48 -20.36
C GLU A 307 -18.07 -0.31 -21.46
N GLY A 308 -18.71 -1.41 -21.09
CA GLY A 308 -19.46 -2.29 -21.97
C GLY A 308 -18.63 -3.15 -22.93
N LYS A 309 -17.29 -3.07 -22.89
CA LYS A 309 -16.40 -3.83 -23.79
C LYS A 309 -15.52 -4.86 -23.06
N GLY A 310 -15.52 -4.83 -21.73
CA GLY A 310 -14.83 -5.79 -20.88
C GLY A 310 -13.47 -5.32 -20.36
N ALA A 311 -12.94 -6.08 -19.41
CA ALA A 311 -11.64 -5.85 -18.79
C ALA A 311 -10.55 -6.77 -19.37
N PHE A 312 -9.32 -6.27 -19.38
CA PHE A 312 -8.16 -6.93 -19.97
C PHE A 312 -6.91 -6.73 -19.12
N THR A 313 -5.93 -7.61 -19.32
CA THR A 313 -4.58 -7.47 -18.76
C THR A 313 -3.52 -7.55 -19.86
N GLN A 314 -2.48 -6.74 -19.75
CA GLN A 314 -1.35 -6.66 -20.67
C GLN A 314 -0.02 -6.85 -19.93
N CYS A 315 0.85 -7.69 -20.49
CA CYS A 315 2.18 -7.95 -19.96
C CYS A 315 3.14 -6.85 -20.39
N VAL A 316 3.86 -6.30 -19.41
CA VAL A 316 4.98 -5.37 -19.62
C VAL A 316 6.26 -6.04 -19.12
N ILE A 317 7.30 -5.98 -19.94
CA ILE A 317 8.61 -6.54 -19.63
C ILE A 317 9.66 -5.43 -19.60
N MET A 318 10.65 -5.60 -18.74
CA MET A 318 11.90 -4.86 -18.85
C MET A 318 12.74 -5.45 -19.97
N GLU A 319 13.16 -4.62 -20.92
CA GLU A 319 14.06 -5.06 -21.97
C GLU A 319 15.46 -5.31 -21.40
N ARG A 320 15.99 -6.51 -21.69
CA ARG A 320 17.35 -6.90 -21.34
C ARG A 320 18.06 -7.45 -22.58
N GLU A 321 19.26 -6.96 -22.85
CA GLU A 321 20.14 -7.50 -23.88
C GLU A 321 21.34 -8.15 -23.19
N MET A 322 21.57 -9.44 -23.44
CA MET A 322 22.66 -10.20 -22.80
C MET A 322 22.67 -10.11 -21.25
N GLY A 323 21.49 -9.96 -20.64
CA GLY A 323 21.33 -9.81 -19.18
C GLY A 323 21.52 -8.38 -18.66
N VAL A 324 21.90 -7.43 -19.52
CA VAL A 324 22.04 -6.01 -19.19
C VAL A 324 20.72 -5.29 -19.40
N TYR A 325 20.33 -4.48 -18.42
CA TYR A 325 19.14 -3.64 -18.51
C TYR A 325 19.32 -2.54 -19.56
N MET A 326 18.39 -2.44 -20.51
CA MET A 326 18.50 -1.51 -21.64
C MET A 326 17.89 -0.13 -21.39
N GLY A 327 17.33 0.10 -20.18
CA GLY A 327 16.65 1.36 -19.88
C GLY A 327 15.28 1.48 -20.54
N ARG A 328 14.61 0.36 -20.85
CA ARG A 328 13.34 0.35 -21.61
C ARG A 328 12.37 -0.69 -21.07
N TYR A 329 11.08 -0.33 -21.11
CA TYR A 329 9.96 -1.22 -20.87
C TYR A 329 9.20 -1.41 -22.19
N GLY A 330 8.73 -2.63 -22.43
CA GLY A 330 8.02 -2.99 -23.65
C GLY A 330 6.84 -3.90 -23.35
N MET A 331 5.85 -3.91 -24.23
CA MET A 331 4.72 -4.82 -24.12
C MET A 331 5.02 -6.15 -24.82
N LYS A 332 4.60 -7.25 -24.19
CA LYS A 332 4.79 -8.60 -24.71
C LYS A 332 3.48 -9.35 -24.87
N GLY A 333 3.35 -10.13 -25.94
CA GLY A 333 2.18 -10.96 -26.19
C GLY A 333 0.98 -10.19 -26.73
N LYS A 334 -0.22 -10.71 -26.53
CA LYS A 334 -1.50 -10.00 -26.76
C LYS A 334 -2.15 -9.80 -25.39
N SER A 335 -3.02 -8.80 -25.28
CA SER A 335 -3.80 -8.63 -24.06
C SER A 335 -4.72 -9.84 -23.84
N LEU A 336 -4.91 -10.20 -22.58
CA LEU A 336 -5.80 -11.29 -22.16
C LEU A 336 -7.08 -10.67 -21.61
N LYS A 337 -8.23 -11.17 -22.07
CA LYS A 337 -9.53 -10.78 -21.50
C LYS A 337 -9.69 -11.40 -20.12
N LEU A 338 -10.19 -10.61 -19.18
CA LEU A 338 -10.43 -11.02 -17.80
C LEU A 338 -11.88 -11.44 -17.62
N ASN A 339 -12.09 -12.40 -16.73
CA ASN A 339 -13.39 -12.86 -16.32
C ASN A 339 -13.32 -13.24 -14.84
N VAL A 340 -14.10 -12.55 -14.01
CA VAL A 340 -14.08 -12.72 -12.55
C VAL A 340 -14.40 -14.17 -12.14
N SER A 341 -15.22 -14.88 -12.91
CA SER A 341 -15.63 -16.26 -12.63
C SER A 341 -14.62 -17.30 -13.12
N GLU A 342 -13.60 -16.91 -13.90
CA GLU A 342 -12.46 -17.77 -14.25
C GLU A 342 -11.46 -17.87 -13.09
N LYS A 343 -11.89 -18.59 -12.04
CA LYS A 343 -11.09 -18.76 -10.83
C LYS A 343 -9.81 -19.53 -11.11
N ILE A 344 -8.71 -19.01 -10.57
CA ILE A 344 -7.43 -19.71 -10.61
C ILE A 344 -7.51 -20.94 -9.72
N ARG A 345 -7.03 -22.09 -10.24
CA ARG A 345 -7.01 -23.34 -9.49
C ARG A 345 -6.27 -23.15 -8.17
N ARG A 346 -6.97 -23.51 -7.10
CA ARG A 346 -6.57 -23.41 -5.70
C ARG A 346 -5.66 -24.58 -5.33
N GLY A 347 -4.54 -24.72 -6.03
CA GLY A 347 -3.55 -25.75 -5.73
C GLY A 347 -2.45 -25.15 -4.88
N ASN A 348 -2.33 -25.57 -3.61
CA ASN A 348 -1.27 -25.23 -2.66
C ASN A 348 -1.59 -24.12 -1.62
N ASP A 349 -2.85 -23.98 -1.18
CA ASP A 349 -3.14 -23.21 0.04
C ASP A 349 -2.88 -24.01 1.34
N GLY A 350 -2.36 -25.24 1.22
CA GLY A 350 -1.78 -25.99 2.34
C GLY A 350 -2.84 -26.45 3.36
N LEU A 351 -2.80 -25.90 4.58
CA LEU A 351 -3.77 -26.23 5.64
C LEU A 351 -5.22 -25.97 5.19
N TYR A 352 -5.44 -24.94 4.37
CA TYR A 352 -6.77 -24.53 3.93
C TYR A 352 -7.38 -25.48 2.90
N ASP A 353 -6.57 -26.06 2.01
CA ASP A 353 -7.00 -27.13 1.10
C ASP A 353 -7.41 -28.39 1.89
N MET A 354 -6.78 -28.62 3.06
CA MET A 354 -7.04 -29.77 3.93
C MET A 354 -8.34 -29.63 4.74
N LEU A 355 -8.81 -28.40 5.00
CA LEU A 355 -10.02 -28.10 5.77
C LEU A 355 -11.32 -28.30 4.96
N GLY A 356 -11.23 -28.54 3.65
CA GLY A 356 -12.32 -29.06 2.82
C GLY A 356 -13.54 -28.14 2.64
N THR A 357 -13.50 -26.91 3.15
CA THR A 357 -14.57 -25.91 2.95
C THR A 357 -14.29 -25.03 1.74
N GLU A 358 -15.35 -24.61 1.04
CA GLU A 358 -15.27 -23.60 -0.02
C GLU A 358 -14.99 -22.21 0.58
N GLN A 359 -13.78 -22.03 1.11
CA GLN A 359 -13.40 -20.79 1.77
C GLN A 359 -13.43 -19.63 0.79
N LEU A 360 -13.96 -18.51 1.28
CA LEU A 360 -13.93 -17.25 0.57
C LEU A 360 -12.54 -16.63 0.69
N ARG A 361 -12.00 -16.17 -0.44
CA ARG A 361 -10.81 -15.31 -0.48
C ARG A 361 -11.25 -13.87 -0.60
N ILE A 362 -10.86 -13.06 0.37
CA ILE A 362 -11.35 -11.70 0.55
C ILE A 362 -10.17 -10.74 0.61
N SER A 363 -10.12 -9.74 -0.27
CA SER A 363 -9.23 -8.60 -0.10
C SER A 363 -9.88 -7.48 0.71
N GLN A 364 -9.08 -6.87 1.56
CA GLN A 364 -9.45 -5.68 2.33
C GLN A 364 -8.22 -4.88 2.73
N HIS A 365 -8.44 -3.69 3.27
CA HIS A 365 -7.39 -2.84 3.82
C HIS A 365 -6.65 -3.48 5.00
N SER A 366 -5.35 -3.26 5.08
CA SER A 366 -4.44 -3.84 6.08
C SER A 366 -4.44 -3.07 7.40
N ARG A 367 -4.63 -1.75 7.35
CA ARG A 367 -4.52 -0.84 8.51
C ARG A 367 -5.89 -0.42 9.03
N MET A 368 -6.73 -1.38 9.32
CA MET A 368 -8.05 -1.15 9.89
C MET A 368 -8.06 -1.35 11.40
N ARG A 369 -9.02 -0.70 12.08
CA ARG A 369 -9.28 -0.97 13.49
C ARG A 369 -9.75 -2.43 13.65
N GLN A 370 -9.42 -3.04 14.79
CA GLN A 370 -9.73 -4.45 15.06
C GLN A 370 -11.23 -4.76 14.94
N ASP A 371 -12.10 -3.83 15.35
CA ASP A 371 -13.56 -4.00 15.26
C ASP A 371 -14.06 -4.09 13.81
N ILE A 372 -13.45 -3.35 12.88
CA ILE A 372 -13.78 -3.42 11.45
C ILE A 372 -13.38 -4.79 10.87
N PHE A 373 -12.23 -5.32 11.30
CA PHE A 373 -11.82 -6.67 10.92
C PHE A 373 -12.82 -7.72 11.45
N LEU A 374 -13.25 -7.58 12.71
CA LEU A 374 -14.25 -8.48 13.31
C LEU A 374 -15.61 -8.41 12.58
N ASP A 375 -15.99 -7.24 12.08
CA ASP A 375 -17.18 -7.10 11.24
C ASP A 375 -17.03 -7.85 9.91
N SER A 376 -15.85 -7.75 9.29
CA SER A 376 -15.50 -8.46 8.05
C SER A 376 -15.54 -9.99 8.26
N GLU A 377 -14.99 -10.49 9.37
CA GLU A 377 -15.11 -11.90 9.76
C GLU A 377 -16.57 -12.31 9.99
N ARG A 378 -17.37 -11.46 10.64
CA ARG A 378 -18.80 -11.74 10.88
C ARG A 378 -19.57 -11.86 9.57
N ILE A 379 -19.35 -10.95 8.63
CA ILE A 379 -19.95 -11.02 7.28
C ILE A 379 -19.52 -12.32 6.60
N ALA A 380 -18.22 -12.64 6.59
CA ALA A 380 -17.72 -13.84 5.94
C ALA A 380 -18.33 -15.14 6.51
N LYS A 381 -18.54 -15.21 7.83
CA LYS A 381 -19.24 -16.33 8.48
C LYS A 381 -20.70 -16.43 8.07
N LEU A 382 -21.40 -15.31 7.99
CA LEU A 382 -22.79 -15.26 7.51
C LEU A 382 -22.91 -15.67 6.03
N LEU A 383 -21.86 -15.45 5.24
CA LEU A 383 -21.74 -15.95 3.86
C LEU A 383 -21.35 -17.44 3.77
N GLY A 384 -21.20 -18.13 4.90
CA GLY A 384 -20.91 -19.57 4.96
C GLY A 384 -19.42 -19.93 5.02
N SER A 385 -18.53 -18.95 5.16
CA SER A 385 -17.08 -19.17 5.26
C SER A 385 -16.60 -19.04 6.70
N GLU A 386 -16.57 -20.14 7.45
CA GLU A 386 -16.12 -20.16 8.85
C GLU A 386 -14.67 -19.65 9.02
N PHE A 387 -13.82 -19.94 8.04
CA PHE A 387 -12.41 -19.54 7.99
C PHE A 387 -12.10 -18.89 6.64
N ALA A 388 -12.59 -17.66 6.44
CA ALA A 388 -12.25 -16.89 5.25
C ALA A 388 -10.75 -16.54 5.22
N LYS A 389 -10.18 -16.57 4.02
CA LYS A 389 -8.79 -16.17 3.78
C LYS A 389 -8.75 -14.70 3.42
N PHE A 390 -8.15 -13.89 4.28
CA PHE A 390 -7.99 -12.46 4.04
C PHE A 390 -6.63 -12.14 3.40
N HIS A 391 -6.66 -11.40 2.30
CA HIS A 391 -5.50 -10.73 1.75
C HIS A 391 -5.58 -9.24 2.10
N PHE A 392 -4.51 -8.73 2.68
CA PHE A 392 -4.46 -7.35 3.16
C PHE A 392 -3.70 -6.48 2.18
N ILE A 393 -4.41 -5.59 1.50
CA ILE A 393 -3.86 -4.65 0.53
C ILE A 393 -4.65 -3.33 0.55
N ASP A 394 -3.93 -2.22 0.56
CA ASP A 394 -4.54 -0.90 0.75
C ASP A 394 -4.84 -0.17 -0.58
N ASN A 395 -4.40 -0.73 -1.71
CA ASN A 395 -4.47 -0.11 -3.05
C ASN A 395 -5.47 -0.79 -4.00
N SER A 396 -5.65 -0.25 -5.20
CA SER A 396 -6.56 -0.71 -6.26
C SER A 396 -6.23 -2.09 -6.84
N ILE A 397 -5.09 -2.70 -6.51
CA ILE A 397 -4.73 -4.06 -6.96
C ILE A 397 -5.77 -5.09 -6.49
N LYS A 398 -6.45 -4.86 -5.37
CA LYS A 398 -7.57 -5.72 -4.90
C LYS A 398 -8.62 -5.97 -5.99
N TYR A 399 -8.95 -4.95 -6.78
CA TYR A 399 -9.88 -5.08 -7.89
C TYR A 399 -9.30 -5.90 -9.04
N CYS A 400 -8.00 -5.76 -9.28
CA CYS A 400 -7.29 -6.51 -10.31
C CYS A 400 -7.18 -8.00 -9.92
N TRP A 401 -6.94 -8.31 -8.65
CA TRP A 401 -6.97 -9.68 -8.11
C TRP A 401 -8.34 -10.32 -8.26
N LEU A 402 -9.41 -9.59 -7.93
CA LEU A 402 -10.77 -10.05 -8.17
C LEU A 402 -11.02 -10.31 -9.65
N ALA A 403 -10.73 -9.34 -10.53
CA ALA A 403 -10.94 -9.45 -11.97
C ALA A 403 -10.15 -10.61 -12.61
N ARG A 404 -8.96 -10.92 -12.07
CA ARG A 404 -8.12 -12.05 -12.49
C ARG A 404 -8.57 -13.40 -11.92
N GLY A 405 -9.55 -13.42 -11.02
CA GLY A 405 -10.06 -14.64 -10.38
C GLY A 405 -9.17 -15.17 -9.25
N ASP A 406 -8.28 -14.34 -8.70
CA ASP A 406 -7.47 -14.66 -7.52
C ASP A 406 -8.33 -14.68 -6.23
N GLU A 407 -9.36 -13.84 -6.22
CA GLU A 407 -10.23 -13.54 -5.07
C GLU A 407 -11.71 -13.71 -5.41
N ASP A 408 -12.53 -13.82 -4.36
CA ASP A 408 -13.99 -13.97 -4.46
C ASP A 408 -14.71 -12.65 -4.12
N ILE A 409 -14.15 -11.86 -3.20
CA ILE A 409 -14.68 -10.58 -2.74
C ILE A 409 -13.52 -9.60 -2.55
N SER A 410 -13.72 -8.35 -2.94
CA SER A 410 -12.86 -7.22 -2.59
C SER A 410 -13.72 -6.14 -1.95
N TRP A 411 -13.47 -5.79 -0.69
CA TRP A 411 -14.24 -4.73 -0.03
C TRP A 411 -13.38 -3.72 0.71
N THR A 412 -13.98 -2.58 1.06
CA THR A 412 -13.38 -1.52 1.85
C THR A 412 -14.44 -1.03 2.83
N ILE A 413 -14.23 -1.39 4.09
CA ILE A 413 -15.04 -0.94 5.24
C ILE A 413 -14.15 0.02 6.03
N THR A 414 -14.51 1.29 6.10
CA THR A 414 -13.62 2.34 6.62
C THR A 414 -13.84 2.64 8.09
N GLN A 415 -15.09 2.79 8.51
CA GLN A 415 -15.45 3.22 9.86
C GLN A 415 -16.24 2.17 10.67
N GLY A 416 -16.36 0.96 10.13
CA GLY A 416 -17.13 -0.14 10.73
C GLY A 416 -18.59 -0.13 10.29
N LEU A 417 -19.32 -1.22 10.58
CA LEU A 417 -20.73 -1.35 10.18
C LEU A 417 -21.70 -0.55 11.06
N TYR A 418 -21.21 0.24 12.01
CA TYR A 418 -22.04 1.11 12.85
C TYR A 418 -21.98 2.58 12.43
N ASP A 419 -21.02 2.94 11.57
CA ASP A 419 -20.73 4.30 11.16
C ASP A 419 -21.13 4.50 9.69
N ASP A 420 -21.69 5.67 9.39
CA ASP A 420 -22.16 6.09 8.07
C ASP A 420 -21.35 7.26 7.48
N THR A 421 -20.25 7.65 8.14
CA THR A 421 -19.36 8.69 7.62
C THR A 421 -18.68 8.27 6.32
N PHE A 422 -18.69 9.21 5.37
CA PHE A 422 -18.16 9.02 4.03
C PHE A 422 -16.68 9.40 3.96
N THR A 423 -15.84 8.43 3.60
CA THR A 423 -14.37 8.63 3.60
C THR A 423 -13.68 8.10 2.35
N LEU A 424 -14.40 7.44 1.45
CA LEU A 424 -13.80 6.85 0.24
C LEU A 424 -13.53 7.92 -0.80
N ARG A 425 -12.43 7.79 -1.55
CA ARG A 425 -12.07 8.76 -2.59
C ARG A 425 -12.20 8.21 -4.00
N THR A 426 -12.66 9.05 -4.93
CA THR A 426 -12.78 8.69 -6.35
C THR A 426 -11.44 8.26 -6.94
N THR A 427 -10.36 8.96 -6.59
CA THR A 427 -8.97 8.68 -7.00
C THR A 427 -8.47 7.29 -6.61
N GLU A 428 -8.95 6.75 -5.48
CA GLU A 428 -8.54 5.44 -4.93
C GLU A 428 -9.36 4.27 -5.50
N HIS A 429 -10.52 4.54 -6.13
CA HIS A 429 -11.50 3.50 -6.45
C HIS A 429 -11.98 3.46 -7.89
N ALA A 430 -12.09 4.59 -8.60
CA ALA A 430 -12.77 4.66 -9.91
C ALA A 430 -12.14 3.70 -10.95
N ALA A 431 -10.82 3.74 -11.10
CA ALA A 431 -10.11 2.94 -12.09
C ALA A 431 -10.26 1.43 -11.85
N GLY A 432 -10.02 1.01 -10.60
CA GLY A 432 -10.09 -0.40 -10.21
C GLY A 432 -11.53 -0.93 -10.21
N ALA A 433 -12.50 -0.12 -9.77
CA ALA A 433 -13.92 -0.48 -9.82
C ALA A 433 -14.37 -0.79 -11.25
N LEU A 434 -13.98 0.03 -12.24
CA LEU A 434 -14.31 -0.23 -13.64
C LEU A 434 -13.66 -1.54 -14.13
N VAL A 435 -12.40 -1.81 -13.77
CA VAL A 435 -11.75 -3.09 -14.11
C VAL A 435 -12.51 -4.28 -13.53
N ALA A 436 -12.95 -4.20 -12.26
CA ALA A 436 -13.73 -5.26 -11.65
C ALA A 436 -15.09 -5.43 -12.35
N GLN A 437 -15.84 -4.35 -12.54
CA GLN A 437 -17.16 -4.37 -13.17
C GLN A 437 -17.11 -4.96 -14.59
N GLU A 438 -16.16 -4.51 -15.41
CA GLU A 438 -16.00 -4.98 -16.79
C GLU A 438 -15.40 -6.40 -16.90
N SER A 439 -14.87 -6.95 -15.80
CA SER A 439 -14.54 -8.38 -15.71
C SER A 439 -15.77 -9.27 -15.42
N GLY A 440 -16.94 -8.66 -15.20
CA GLY A 440 -18.19 -9.33 -14.82
C GLY A 440 -18.47 -9.34 -13.32
N ALA A 441 -17.70 -8.61 -12.51
CA ALA A 441 -17.97 -8.51 -11.07
C ALA A 441 -19.16 -7.58 -10.78
N GLU A 442 -19.90 -7.89 -9.73
CA GLU A 442 -20.93 -7.00 -9.19
C GLU A 442 -20.28 -6.01 -8.23
N VAL A 443 -20.49 -4.71 -8.44
CA VAL A 443 -19.95 -3.61 -7.63
C VAL A 443 -21.09 -2.85 -6.98
N ALA A 444 -20.96 -2.55 -5.68
CA ALA A 444 -21.93 -1.76 -4.93
C ALA A 444 -21.33 -1.22 -3.61
N ASP A 445 -22.05 -0.32 -2.95
CA ASP A 445 -21.77 0.04 -1.56
C ASP A 445 -22.29 -1.02 -0.58
N MET A 446 -21.96 -0.88 0.72
CA MET A 446 -22.35 -1.86 1.74
C MET A 446 -23.87 -1.99 1.95
N ASP A 447 -24.65 -1.02 1.47
CA ASP A 447 -26.11 -1.03 1.52
C ASP A 447 -26.74 -1.56 0.21
N GLY A 448 -25.92 -1.88 -0.79
CA GLY A 448 -26.30 -2.47 -2.08
C GLY A 448 -26.64 -1.47 -3.18
N LYS A 449 -26.41 -0.18 -2.95
CA LYS A 449 -26.62 0.89 -3.94
C LYS A 449 -25.45 0.96 -4.91
N ASP A 450 -25.73 1.53 -6.08
CA ASP A 450 -24.69 1.83 -7.06
C ASP A 450 -23.76 2.94 -6.53
N ILE A 451 -22.53 2.97 -7.04
CA ILE A 451 -21.53 3.94 -6.61
C ILE A 451 -21.78 5.29 -7.28
N GLU A 452 -21.88 6.34 -6.48
CA GLU A 452 -22.03 7.72 -6.91
C GLU A 452 -20.65 8.38 -7.02
N TRP A 453 -20.09 8.44 -8.22
CA TRP A 453 -18.76 9.01 -8.48
C TRP A 453 -18.74 10.55 -8.57
N SER A 454 -19.68 11.22 -7.90
CA SER A 454 -19.77 12.68 -7.95
C SER A 454 -18.89 13.33 -6.88
N GLY A 455 -17.73 13.85 -7.28
CA GLY A 455 -16.80 14.59 -6.42
C GLY A 455 -15.60 13.77 -5.95
N ARG A 456 -14.76 14.36 -5.08
CA ARG A 456 -13.54 13.72 -4.57
C ARG A 456 -13.82 12.65 -3.52
N VAL A 457 -14.79 12.92 -2.63
CA VAL A 457 -15.24 12.00 -1.58
C VAL A 457 -16.59 11.41 -1.98
N LEU A 458 -16.68 10.08 -2.01
CA LEU A 458 -17.88 9.35 -2.41
C LEU A 458 -18.94 9.39 -1.30
N SER A 459 -20.20 9.60 -1.66
CA SER A 459 -21.38 9.56 -0.78
C SER A 459 -21.81 8.14 -0.38
N ASN A 460 -21.04 7.13 -0.77
CA ASN A 460 -21.34 5.73 -0.50
C ASN A 460 -20.73 5.24 0.82
N ARG A 461 -21.49 4.38 1.50
CA ARG A 461 -21.07 3.75 2.74
C ARG A 461 -20.24 2.51 2.45
N GLY A 462 -18.92 2.68 2.49
CA GLY A 462 -18.00 1.60 2.12
C GLY A 462 -18.17 1.17 0.66
N PHE A 463 -17.47 0.11 0.29
CA PHE A 463 -17.41 -0.34 -1.10
C PHE A 463 -17.18 -1.86 -1.13
N PHE A 464 -17.86 -2.59 -2.01
CA PHE A 464 -17.46 -3.95 -2.35
C PHE A 464 -17.60 -4.26 -3.84
N ALA A 465 -16.77 -5.20 -4.29
CA ALA A 465 -16.85 -5.87 -5.58
C ALA A 465 -16.81 -7.38 -5.33
N THR A 466 -17.60 -8.15 -6.08
CA THR A 466 -17.68 -9.60 -5.90
C THR A 466 -17.95 -10.36 -7.19
N ASP A 467 -17.51 -11.62 -7.24
CA ASP A 467 -17.97 -12.57 -8.26
C ASP A 467 -19.42 -12.98 -7.99
N GLY A 468 -20.37 -12.31 -8.65
CA GLY A 468 -21.80 -12.53 -8.44
C GLY A 468 -22.27 -13.97 -8.70
N GLN A 469 -21.53 -14.75 -9.49
CA GLN A 469 -21.84 -16.18 -9.70
C GLN A 469 -21.54 -17.02 -8.46
N LYS A 470 -20.55 -16.60 -7.67
CA LYS A 470 -20.13 -17.32 -6.46
C LYS A 470 -20.75 -16.73 -5.19
N VAL A 471 -20.67 -15.41 -5.04
CA VAL A 471 -21.24 -14.67 -3.91
C VAL A 471 -22.10 -13.54 -4.49
N PRO A 472 -23.42 -13.72 -4.56
CA PRO A 472 -24.30 -12.69 -5.10
C PRO A 472 -24.26 -11.41 -4.26
N LYS A 473 -24.35 -10.23 -4.91
CA LYS A 473 -24.46 -8.91 -4.26
C LYS A 473 -25.50 -8.91 -3.14
N SER A 474 -26.67 -9.50 -3.38
CA SER A 474 -27.76 -9.57 -2.40
C SER A 474 -27.40 -10.34 -1.13
N ALA A 475 -26.53 -11.35 -1.22
CA ALA A 475 -26.05 -12.11 -0.07
C ALA A 475 -25.12 -11.27 0.80
N ILE A 476 -24.21 -10.49 0.19
CA ILE A 476 -23.30 -9.58 0.91
C ILE A 476 -24.09 -8.51 1.65
N VAL A 477 -25.04 -7.85 0.97
CA VAL A 477 -25.88 -6.81 1.58
C VAL A 477 -26.68 -7.35 2.76
N LYS A 478 -27.26 -8.55 2.61
CA LYS A 478 -27.97 -9.21 3.70
C LYS A 478 -27.04 -9.52 4.88
N ALA A 479 -25.87 -10.10 4.61
CA ALA A 479 -24.89 -10.44 5.63
C ALA A 479 -24.35 -9.19 6.36
N ALA A 480 -24.11 -8.08 5.65
CA ALA A 480 -23.70 -6.80 6.23
C ALA A 480 -24.80 -6.24 7.14
N LYS A 481 -26.07 -6.29 6.70
CA LYS A 481 -27.21 -5.86 7.51
C LYS A 481 -27.38 -6.69 8.78
N ASP A 482 -27.29 -8.02 8.68
CA ASP A 482 -27.40 -8.93 9.81
C ASP A 482 -26.23 -8.73 10.80
N ALA A 483 -25.03 -8.42 10.30
CA ALA A 483 -23.86 -8.11 11.12
C ALA A 483 -23.93 -6.74 11.82
N THR A 484 -24.67 -5.77 11.25
CA THR A 484 -24.73 -4.37 11.72
C THR A 484 -25.25 -4.25 13.15
N ALA A 485 -26.32 -4.96 13.52
CA ALA A 485 -26.89 -4.89 14.88
C ALA A 485 -25.89 -5.32 15.96
N THR A 486 -25.11 -6.38 15.68
CA THR A 486 -24.06 -6.84 16.59
C THR A 486 -22.91 -5.83 16.63
N SER A 487 -22.53 -5.27 15.49
CA SER A 487 -21.48 -4.25 15.40
C SER A 487 -21.82 -3.01 16.23
N GLN A 488 -23.05 -2.48 16.10
CA GLN A 488 -23.56 -1.35 16.88
C GLN A 488 -23.56 -1.64 18.39
N THR A 489 -24.10 -2.79 18.81
CA THR A 489 -24.12 -3.18 20.23
C THR A 489 -22.71 -3.22 20.82
N LEU A 490 -21.76 -3.82 20.09
CA LEU A 490 -20.37 -3.89 20.54
C LEU A 490 -19.68 -2.52 20.53
N TYR A 491 -20.04 -1.63 19.62
CA TYR A 491 -19.54 -0.26 19.59
C TYR A 491 -20.01 0.53 20.82
N GLU A 492 -21.30 0.47 21.16
CA GLU A 492 -21.86 1.11 22.36
C GLU A 492 -21.18 0.63 23.63
N GLN A 493 -20.98 -0.68 23.79
CA GLN A 493 -20.24 -1.25 24.93
C GLN A 493 -18.78 -0.75 25.00
N ARG A 494 -18.13 -0.51 23.86
CA ARG A 494 -16.78 0.08 23.83
C ARG A 494 -16.81 1.54 24.26
N CYS A 495 -17.80 2.31 23.81
CA CYS A 495 -17.98 3.71 24.21
C CYS A 495 -18.25 3.84 25.72
N GLU A 496 -19.08 2.98 26.30
CA GLU A 496 -19.33 2.95 27.74
C GLU A 496 -18.04 2.64 28.52
N LYS A 497 -17.30 1.59 28.13
CA LYS A 497 -16.00 1.27 28.76
C LYS A 497 -14.97 2.39 28.63
N ARG A 498 -14.97 3.14 27.52
CA ARG A 498 -14.11 4.32 27.35
C ARG A 498 -14.50 5.41 28.32
N LYS A 499 -15.80 5.70 28.49
CA LYS A 499 -16.30 6.66 29.49
C LYS A 499 -15.93 6.25 30.92
N GLU A 500 -16.06 4.98 31.27
CA GLU A 500 -15.64 4.46 32.59
C GLU A 500 -14.13 4.65 32.83
N LYS A 501 -13.29 4.32 31.83
CA LYS A 501 -11.85 4.51 31.91
C LYS A 501 -11.46 5.99 31.99
N ALA A 502 -12.12 6.85 31.22
CA ALA A 502 -11.93 8.29 31.25
C ALA A 502 -12.26 8.84 32.65
N GLN A 503 -13.37 8.41 33.26
CA GLN A 503 -13.73 8.78 34.63
C GLN A 503 -12.70 8.29 35.66
N MET A 504 -12.17 7.08 35.51
CA MET A 504 -11.10 6.58 36.38
C MET A 504 -9.81 7.40 36.23
N LEU A 505 -9.39 7.69 34.99
CA LEU A 505 -8.23 8.54 34.71
C LEU A 505 -8.42 9.96 35.27
N ARG A 506 -9.62 10.53 35.14
CA ARG A 506 -9.99 11.83 35.72
C ARG A 506 -9.72 11.86 37.22
N LYS A 507 -10.17 10.83 37.94
CA LYS A 507 -9.90 10.67 39.38
C LYS A 507 -8.41 10.52 39.69
N ILE A 508 -7.62 9.89 38.82
CA ILE A 508 -6.17 9.79 39.00
C ILE A 508 -5.52 11.17 38.85
N PHE A 509 -5.88 11.92 37.80
CA PHE A 509 -5.40 13.29 37.58
C PHE A 509 -5.76 14.21 38.76
N GLU A 510 -7.00 14.16 39.24
CA GLU A 510 -7.47 14.96 40.37
C GLU A 510 -6.71 14.65 41.67
N ASN A 511 -6.30 13.39 41.89
CA ASN A 511 -5.63 12.97 43.11
C ASN A 511 -4.10 13.01 43.04
N MET A 512 -3.49 13.20 41.87
CA MET A 512 -2.02 13.15 41.72
C MET A 512 -1.27 14.18 42.57
N ALA A 513 -1.81 15.39 42.72
CA ALA A 513 -1.19 16.43 43.55
C ALA A 513 -1.15 16.06 45.06
N SER A 514 -2.04 15.15 45.50
CA SER A 514 -2.07 14.67 46.89
C SER A 514 -0.96 13.67 47.20
N LEU A 515 -0.32 13.09 46.17
CA LEU A 515 0.76 12.11 46.28
C LEU A 515 2.15 12.75 46.15
N ALA A 516 2.23 14.06 45.87
CA ALA A 516 3.49 14.78 45.72
C ALA A 516 4.08 15.17 47.09
N GLU A 517 5.34 14.81 47.32
CA GLU A 517 6.06 15.06 48.57
C GLU A 517 6.81 16.39 48.54
N THR A 518 7.22 16.84 47.34
CA THR A 518 7.94 18.10 47.13
C THR A 518 7.11 19.15 46.41
N GLU A 519 7.51 20.43 46.53
CA GLU A 519 6.83 21.55 45.87
C GLU A 519 7.01 21.55 44.34
N GLU A 520 8.14 21.04 43.84
CA GLU A 520 8.37 20.85 42.40
C GLU A 520 7.47 19.75 41.84
N GLU A 521 7.31 18.62 42.54
CA GLU A 521 6.39 17.55 42.16
C GLU A 521 4.93 18.02 42.17
N ARG A 522 4.52 18.88 43.12
CA ARG A 522 3.17 19.47 43.12
C ARG A 522 2.91 20.34 41.89
N LYS A 523 3.88 21.18 41.51
CA LYS A 523 3.77 22.00 40.30
C LYS A 523 3.71 21.13 39.05
N GLY A 524 4.52 20.08 38.97
CA GLY A 524 4.48 19.10 37.88
C GLY A 524 3.14 18.37 37.81
N ALA A 525 2.62 17.90 38.95
CA ALA A 525 1.33 17.22 39.05
C ALA A 525 0.16 18.12 38.63
N GLU A 526 0.21 19.42 38.94
CA GLU A 526 -0.83 20.37 38.54
C GLU A 526 -0.84 20.61 37.02
N VAL A 527 0.34 20.69 36.38
CA VAL A 527 0.44 20.78 34.91
C VAL A 527 -0.11 19.52 34.24
N VAL A 528 0.23 18.34 34.76
CA VAL A 528 -0.28 17.05 34.27
C VAL A 528 -1.78 16.94 34.51
N ARG A 529 -2.29 17.40 35.64
CA ARG A 529 -3.73 17.43 35.95
C ARG A 529 -4.48 18.29 34.94
N MET A 530 -4.03 19.53 34.71
CA MET A 530 -4.68 20.44 33.77
C MET A 530 -4.70 19.87 32.35
N ARG A 531 -3.54 19.41 31.83
CA ARG A 531 -3.47 18.79 30.50
C ARG A 531 -4.27 17.49 30.39
N GLY A 532 -4.24 16.67 31.45
CA GLY A 532 -4.95 15.40 31.50
C GLY A 532 -6.47 15.58 31.51
N LEU A 533 -6.99 16.59 32.23
CA LEU A 533 -8.41 16.92 32.24
C LEU A 533 -8.87 17.53 30.92
N GLU A 534 -8.08 18.44 30.35
CA GLU A 534 -8.33 19.01 29.02
C GLU A 534 -8.43 17.91 27.95
N MET A 535 -7.51 16.94 27.97
CA MET A 535 -7.53 15.78 27.06
C MET A 535 -8.78 14.89 27.22
N LEU A 536 -9.37 14.84 28.42
CA LEU A 536 -10.52 13.96 28.73
C LEU A 536 -11.87 14.62 28.47
N ASP A 537 -11.93 15.96 28.41
CA ASP A 537 -13.20 16.69 28.24
C ASP A 537 -13.60 16.85 26.75
N ASN A 538 -12.69 16.55 25.82
CA ASN A 538 -12.94 16.65 24.38
C ASN A 538 -12.83 15.28 23.68
N ASP A 539 -13.96 14.59 23.55
CA ASP A 539 -14.03 13.26 22.90
C ASP A 539 -13.53 13.27 21.43
N GLU A 540 -13.75 14.37 20.70
CA GLU A 540 -13.25 14.55 19.33
C GLU A 540 -11.73 14.71 19.31
N GLU A 541 -11.17 15.46 20.26
CA GLU A 541 -9.72 15.64 20.38
C GLU A 541 -9.03 14.35 20.86
N MET A 542 -9.69 13.54 21.68
CA MET A 542 -9.17 12.22 22.07
C MET A 542 -9.20 11.23 20.90
N MET A 543 -10.24 11.25 20.06
CA MET A 543 -10.28 10.48 18.80
C MET A 543 -9.23 10.99 17.81
N LYS A 544 -9.07 12.31 17.68
CA LYS A 544 -8.04 12.94 16.83
C LYS A 544 -6.64 12.59 17.31
N LEU A 545 -6.35 12.67 18.60
CA LEU A 545 -5.08 12.27 19.21
C LEU A 545 -4.80 10.77 19.05
N THR A 546 -5.84 9.93 19.13
CA THR A 546 -5.70 8.48 18.88
C THR A 546 -5.41 8.21 17.40
N GLN A 547 -6.10 8.89 16.49
CA GLN A 547 -5.88 8.79 15.04
C GLN A 547 -4.50 9.32 14.65
N GLU A 548 -4.10 10.47 15.19
CA GLU A 548 -2.77 11.04 15.06
C GLU A 548 -1.72 10.11 15.67
N SER A 549 -1.97 9.49 16.83
CA SER A 549 -1.05 8.52 17.45
C SER A 549 -0.91 7.25 16.63
N MET A 550 -1.96 6.80 15.93
CA MET A 550 -1.86 5.68 14.98
C MET A 550 -1.05 6.05 13.74
N ASN A 551 -1.07 7.34 13.36
CA ASN A 551 -0.32 7.87 12.22
C ASN A 551 1.10 8.33 12.59
N ARG A 552 1.42 8.54 13.87
CA ARG A 552 2.73 8.99 14.36
C ARG A 552 3.72 7.82 14.45
N GLY A 553 4.93 8.06 13.97
CA GLY A 553 6.12 7.22 14.24
C GLY A 553 6.85 7.57 15.55
N VAL A 554 6.30 8.47 16.38
CA VAL A 554 6.96 9.04 17.57
C VAL A 554 6.02 8.98 18.79
N PRO A 555 6.53 8.72 20.02
CA PRO A 555 5.69 8.54 21.21
C PRO A 555 4.79 9.73 21.57
N ILE A 556 3.63 9.44 22.18
CA ILE A 556 2.58 10.40 22.58
C ILE A 556 3.11 11.51 23.52
N LEU A 557 4.17 11.24 24.28
CA LEU A 557 4.74 12.16 25.27
C LEU A 557 5.74 13.17 24.69
N GLY A 558 5.88 13.25 23.36
CA GLY A 558 6.87 14.08 22.68
C GLY A 558 8.25 13.41 22.59
N GLU A 559 9.21 14.10 21.98
CA GLU A 559 10.61 13.68 22.02
C GLU A 559 11.11 13.74 23.48
N PRO A 560 11.94 12.77 23.92
CA PRO A 560 12.61 12.90 25.21
C PRO A 560 13.35 14.23 25.25
N PRO A 561 13.39 14.93 26.40
CA PRO A 561 14.13 16.18 26.51
C PRO A 561 15.55 15.95 26.01
N LYS A 562 16.03 16.86 25.15
CA LYS A 562 17.43 16.83 24.72
C LYS A 562 18.29 16.85 25.99
N PRO A 563 19.29 15.96 26.11
CA PRO A 563 20.20 16.02 27.24
C PRO A 563 20.79 17.43 27.29
N ASP A 564 20.76 18.07 28.46
CA ASP A 564 21.41 19.36 28.67
C ASP A 564 22.85 19.26 28.19
N GLU A 565 23.22 20.09 27.21
CA GLU A 565 24.59 20.14 26.67
C GLU A 565 25.60 20.56 27.76
N ASP A 566 25.12 21.08 28.91
CA ASP A 566 25.92 21.50 30.06
C ASP A 566 26.12 20.40 31.13
N ALA A 567 25.52 19.21 30.99
CA ALA A 567 25.62 18.14 32.00
C ALA A 567 26.81 17.17 31.81
N LEU A 568 27.70 17.43 30.83
CA LEU A 568 28.83 16.57 30.47
C LEU A 568 30.21 17.16 30.80
N GLU A 569 30.35 17.88 31.92
CA GLU A 569 31.67 18.20 32.48
C GLU A 569 31.82 17.64 33.90
N GLY A 570 32.04 16.33 33.98
CA GLY A 570 32.49 15.69 35.21
C GLY A 570 33.02 14.28 34.93
N PRO A 571 34.26 13.94 35.33
CA PRO A 571 34.77 12.59 35.15
C PRO A 571 33.97 11.63 36.04
N LEU A 572 33.22 10.72 35.42
CA LEU A 572 32.56 9.62 36.12
C LEU A 572 33.63 8.76 36.84
N PRO A 573 33.57 8.60 38.17
CA PRO A 573 34.55 7.80 38.90
C PRO A 573 34.25 6.31 38.69
N TYR A 574 34.93 5.68 37.73
CA TYR A 574 34.95 4.23 37.62
C TYR A 574 35.97 3.67 38.62
N THR A 575 35.51 3.22 39.79
CA THR A 575 36.32 2.38 40.69
C THR A 575 36.02 0.90 40.38
N PRO A 576 36.99 0.11 39.91
CA PRO A 576 36.79 -1.33 39.71
C PRO A 576 36.76 -2.02 41.09
N ILE A 577 35.67 -2.70 41.39
CA ILE A 577 35.60 -3.62 42.55
C ILE A 577 36.56 -4.78 42.28
N LYS A 578 37.60 -4.90 43.12
CA LYS A 578 38.49 -6.07 43.15
C LYS A 578 37.69 -7.30 43.61
N SER A 579 37.76 -8.38 42.85
CA SER A 579 37.32 -9.71 43.27
C SER A 579 38.41 -10.37 44.12
N ASP A 580 38.09 -10.74 45.35
CA ASP A 580 38.76 -11.82 46.08
C ASP A 580 38.20 -13.18 45.65
#